data_AF-A0AAW6ZMI3-F1
#
_entry.id   AF-A0AAW6ZMI3-F1
#
_cell.length_a   1.000
_cell.length_b   1.000
_cell.length_c   1.000
_cell.angle_alpha   90.00
_cell.angle_beta   90.00
_cell.angle_gamma   90.00
#
_symmetry.space_group_name_H-M   'P 1'
#
loop_
_entity.id
_entity.type
_entity.pdbx_description
1 polymer ?
#
loop_
_entity_poly.entity_id
_entity_poly.type
_entity_poly.pdbx_seq_one_letter_code
_entity_poly.pdbx_strand_id
1 'polypeptide(L)'
;MHSAEIIHFTTQALTLVLYLSLPPILVAALVGTLVSLIQALTQVQEQTLGFVVKLIAVIITLFVTTQWLGAELHAFASLAMDKIPQIR
;
A
#
# COMPACT_ATOMS: atom_id res chain seq x y z
N MET A 1 -6.98 26.17 14.59
CA MET A 1 -7.51 24.89 14.07
C MET A 1 -8.57 24.36 15.01
N HIS A 2 -9.79 24.15 14.52
CA HIS A 2 -10.85 23.49 15.29
C HIS A 2 -10.56 21.98 15.37
N SER A 3 -10.87 21.31 16.49
CA SER A 3 -10.61 19.86 16.66
C SER A 3 -11.22 19.00 15.54
N ALA A 4 -12.33 19.44 14.95
CA ALA A 4 -12.97 18.80 13.80
C ALA A 4 -12.09 18.77 12.53
N GLU A 5 -11.27 19.79 12.31
CA GLU A 5 -10.42 19.90 11.13
C GLU A 5 -9.22 18.95 11.21
N ILE A 6 -8.64 18.79 12.41
CA ILE A 6 -7.56 17.84 12.69
C ILE A 6 -8.06 16.41 12.48
N ILE A 7 -9.25 16.09 13.00
CA ILE A 7 -9.87 14.78 12.80
C ILE A 7 -10.11 14.51 11.31
N HIS A 8 -10.68 15.48 10.60
CA HIS A 8 -10.95 15.34 9.16
C HIS A 8 -9.68 15.07 8.35
N PHE A 9 -8.62 15.83 8.61
CA PHE A 9 -7.33 15.65 7.94
C PHE A 9 -6.71 14.29 8.26
N THR A 10 -6.83 13.84 9.52
CA THR A 10 -6.36 12.51 9.95
C THR A 10 -7.12 11.39 9.23
N THR A 11 -8.45 11.50 9.12
CA THR A 11 -9.27 10.54 8.36
C THR A 11 -8.85 10.48 6.90
N GLN A 12 -8.63 11.63 6.25
CA GLN A 12 -8.15 11.66 4.86
C GLN A 12 -6.79 10.96 4.70
N ALA A 13 -5.85 11.21 5.62
CA ALA A 13 -4.55 10.54 5.61
C ALA A 13 -4.67 9.02 5.76
N LEU A 14 -5.53 8.55 6.68
CA LEU A 14 -5.76 7.12 6.89
C LEU A 14 -6.44 6.47 5.68
N THR A 15 -7.44 7.13 5.08
CA THR A 15 -8.10 6.67 3.86
C THR A 15 -7.11 6.56 2.70
N LEU A 16 -6.21 7.54 2.56
CA LEU A 16 -5.14 7.49 1.56
C LEU A 16 -4.24 6.27 1.78
N VAL A 17 -3.76 6.04 3.00
CA VAL A 17 -2.92 4.87 3.32
C VAL A 17 -3.65 3.56 3.01
N LEU A 18 -4.92 3.45 3.37
CA LEU A 18 -5.74 2.28 3.06
C LEU A 18 -5.83 2.04 1.55
N TYR A 19 -6.09 3.10 0.78
CA TYR A 19 -6.28 2.98 -0.66
C TYR A 19 -4.98 2.67 -1.41
N LEU A 20 -3.87 3.29 -1.00
CA LEU A 20 -2.55 3.09 -1.61
C LEU A 20 -1.95 1.72 -1.27
N SER A 21 -2.25 1.18 -0.09
CA SER A 21 -1.78 -0.15 0.33
C SER A 21 -2.62 -1.31 -0.20
N LEU A 22 -3.84 -1.05 -0.68
CA LEU A 22 -4.77 -2.08 -1.14
C LEU A 22 -4.24 -2.91 -2.34
N PRO A 23 -3.69 -2.32 -3.42
CA PRO A 23 -3.14 -3.10 -4.53
C PRO A 23 -2.01 -4.07 -4.14
N PRO A 24 -0.93 -3.66 -3.43
CA PRO A 24 0.13 -4.58 -3.06
C PRO A 24 -0.35 -5.66 -2.08
N ILE A 25 -1.28 -5.34 -1.17
CA ILE A 25 -1.86 -6.33 -0.25
C ILE A 25 -2.65 -7.40 -1.00
N LEU A 26 -3.51 -6.99 -1.95
CA LEU A 26 -4.29 -7.93 -2.76
C LEU A 26 -3.39 -8.86 -3.57
N VAL A 27 -2.35 -8.33 -4.20
CA VAL A 27 -1.40 -9.15 -4.96
C VAL A 27 -0.61 -10.08 -4.04
N ALA A 28 -0.15 -9.60 -2.88
CA ALA A 28 0.52 -10.44 -1.89
C ALA A 28 -0.35 -11.60 -1.41
N ALA A 29 -1.65 -11.35 -1.19
CA ALA A 29 -2.61 -12.37 -0.78
C ALA A 29 -2.86 -13.40 -1.89
N LEU A 30 -3.12 -12.95 -3.12
CA LEU A 30 -3.36 -13.84 -4.27
C LEU A 30 -2.14 -14.68 -4.62
N VAL A 31 -0.98 -14.05 -4.78
CA VAL A 31 0.26 -14.79 -5.09
C VAL A 31 0.64 -15.68 -3.91
N GLY A 32 0.47 -15.20 -2.69
CA GLY A 32 0.82 -15.98 -1.51
C GLY A 32 -0.02 -17.24 -1.33
N THR A 33 -1.31 -17.17 -1.64
CA THR A 33 -2.22 -18.33 -1.61
C THR A 33 -1.90 -19.31 -2.74
N LEU A 34 -1.73 -18.83 -3.97
CA LEU A 34 -1.34 -19.67 -5.12
C LEU A 34 -0.02 -20.41 -4.88
N VAL A 35 0.98 -19.71 -4.35
CA VAL A 35 2.29 -20.31 -4.04
C VAL A 35 2.17 -21.33 -2.92
N SER A 36 1.40 -21.07 -1.86
CA SER A 36 1.18 -22.05 -0.79
C SER A 36 0.47 -23.31 -1.27
N LEU A 37 -0.44 -23.19 -2.24
CA LEU A 37 -1.12 -24.33 -2.85
C LEU A 37 -0.14 -25.19 -3.65
N ILE A 38 0.70 -24.57 -4.48
CA ILE A 38 1.72 -25.28 -5.27
C ILE A 38 2.71 -25.97 -4.34
N GLN A 39 3.19 -25.29 -3.30
CA GLN A 39 4.09 -25.85 -2.30
C GLN A 39 3.49 -27.06 -1.58
N ALA A 40 2.20 -27.03 -1.28
CA ALA A 40 1.48 -28.16 -0.69
C ALA A 40 1.35 -29.34 -1.67
N LEU A 41 1.05 -29.07 -2.95
CA LEU A 41 0.88 -30.10 -3.99
C LEU A 41 2.20 -30.79 -4.33
N THR A 42 3.32 -30.06 -4.38
CA THR A 42 4.64 -30.62 -4.70
C THR A 42 5.41 -31.13 -3.48
N GLN A 43 4.85 -30.99 -2.27
CA GLN A 43 5.49 -31.30 -1.00
C GLN A 43 6.79 -30.51 -0.74
N VAL A 44 7.03 -29.41 -1.46
CA VAL A 44 8.21 -28.54 -1.29
C VAL A 44 7.81 -27.38 -0.36
N GLN A 45 8.06 -27.54 0.94
CA GLN A 45 7.73 -26.53 1.96
C GLN A 45 8.95 -25.67 2.36
N GLU A 46 9.70 -25.22 1.36
CA GLU A 46 10.82 -24.30 1.57
C GLU A 46 10.29 -22.88 1.83
N GLN A 47 10.32 -22.46 3.11
CA GLN A 47 9.76 -21.18 3.55
C GLN A 47 10.37 -19.98 2.80
N THR A 48 11.65 -20.05 2.45
CA THR A 48 12.38 -19.00 1.74
C THR A 48 11.86 -18.79 0.32
N LEU A 49 11.53 -19.87 -0.40
CA LEU A 49 11.00 -19.80 -1.77
C LEU A 49 9.64 -19.11 -1.78
N GLY A 50 8.77 -19.44 -0.82
CA GLY A 50 7.47 -18.81 -0.68
C GLY A 50 7.57 -17.30 -0.39
N PHE A 51 8.55 -16.92 0.42
CA PHE A 51 8.81 -15.51 0.73
C PHE A 51 9.31 -14.72 -0.48
N VAL A 52 10.31 -15.25 -1.19
CA VAL A 52 10.92 -14.58 -2.36
C VAL A 52 9.89 -14.35 -3.47
N VAL A 53 9.07 -15.35 -3.78
CA VAL A 53 8.04 -15.21 -4.85
C VAL A 53 7.01 -14.13 -4.49
N LYS A 54 6.53 -14.11 -3.24
CA LYS A 54 5.62 -13.06 -2.76
C LYS A 54 6.26 -11.68 -2.83
N LEU A 55 7.52 -11.55 -2.42
CA LEU A 55 8.26 -10.29 -2.44
C LEU A 55 8.38 -9.71 -3.86
N ILE A 56 8.78 -10.55 -4.83
CA ILE A 56 8.88 -10.15 -6.24
C ILE A 56 7.53 -9.65 -6.76
N ALA A 57 6.43 -10.35 -6.45
CA ALA A 57 5.10 -9.94 -6.87
C ALA A 57 4.68 -8.58 -6.29
N VAL A 58 4.98 -8.33 -5.01
CA VAL A 58 4.71 -7.02 -4.37
C VAL A 58 5.54 -5.93 -5.03
N ILE A 59 6.83 -6.16 -5.28
CA ILE A 59 7.71 -5.20 -5.94
C ILE A 59 7.16 -4.84 -7.32
N ILE A 60 6.82 -5.83 -8.14
CA ILE A 60 6.22 -5.61 -9.47
C ILE A 60 4.94 -4.79 -9.36
N THR A 61 4.10 -5.10 -8.38
CA THR A 61 2.85 -4.37 -8.15
C THR A 61 3.12 -2.90 -7.85
N LEU A 62 4.08 -2.61 -6.96
CA LEU A 62 4.48 -1.24 -6.63
C LEU A 62 5.03 -0.50 -7.85
N PHE A 63 5.85 -1.15 -8.69
CA PHE A 63 6.35 -0.55 -9.93
C PHE A 63 5.23 -0.21 -10.90
N VAL A 64 4.27 -1.12 -11.09
CA VAL A 64 3.13 -0.89 -11.98
C VAL A 64 2.21 0.20 -11.44
N THR A 65 1.98 0.26 -10.13
CA THR A 65 1.12 1.28 -9.50
C THR A 65 1.85 2.59 -9.19
N THR A 66 3.14 2.71 -9.50
CA THR A 66 3.97 3.89 -9.14
C THR A 66 3.40 5.20 -9.66
N GLN A 67 2.92 5.24 -10.91
CA GLN A 67 2.36 6.47 -11.50
C GLN A 67 1.15 6.98 -10.71
N TRP A 68 0.29 6.07 -10.29
CA TRP A 68 -0.92 6.39 -9.56
C TRP A 68 -0.64 6.71 -8.08
N LEU A 69 0.15 5.86 -7.41
CA LEU A 69 0.62 6.10 -6.03
C LEU A 69 1.30 7.46 -5.91
N GLY A 70 2.16 7.80 -6.87
CA GLY A 70 2.89 9.07 -6.91
C GLY A 70 1.96 10.28 -7.05
N ALA A 71 0.95 10.20 -7.92
CA ALA A 71 -0.02 11.28 -8.11
C ALA A 71 -0.83 11.54 -6.83
N GLU A 72 -1.35 10.48 -6.20
CA GLU A 72 -2.14 10.59 -4.96
C GLU A 72 -1.31 11.14 -3.79
N LEU A 73 -0.07 10.66 -3.62
CA LEU A 73 0.85 11.15 -2.59
C LEU A 73 1.21 12.62 -2.82
N HIS A 74 1.47 13.02 -4.06
CA HIS A 74 1.78 14.41 -4.39
C HIS A 74 0.57 15.32 -4.12
N ALA A 75 -0.64 14.89 -4.50
CA ALA A 75 -1.86 15.62 -4.23
C ALA A 75 -2.06 15.84 -2.72
N PHE A 76 -1.93 14.78 -1.92
CA PHE A 76 -2.03 14.90 -0.46
C PHE A 76 -0.93 15.79 0.14
N ALA A 77 0.31 15.67 -0.34
CA ALA A 77 1.42 16.50 0.10
C ALA A 77 1.18 17.99 -0.18
N SER A 78 0.66 18.33 -1.36
CA SER A 78 0.30 19.72 -1.69
C SER A 78 -0.79 20.27 -0.78
N LEU A 79 -1.84 19.48 -0.53
CA LEU A 79 -2.94 19.85 0.38
C LEU A 79 -2.44 20.06 1.82
N ALA A 80 -1.49 19.22 2.27
CA ALA A 80 -0.85 19.38 3.56
C ALA A 80 -0.03 20.68 3.63
N MET A 81 0.76 21.00 2.59
CA MET A 81 1.58 22.20 2.53
C MET A 81 0.74 23.48 2.52
N ASP A 82 -0.37 23.50 1.79
CA ASP A 82 -1.29 24.64 1.74
C ASP A 82 -1.97 24.94 3.09
N LYS A 83 -2.11 23.92 3.95
CA LYS A 83 -2.67 24.07 5.31
C LYS A 83 -1.66 24.58 6.34
N ILE A 84 -0.35 24.47 6.09
CA ILE A 84 0.69 24.93 7.05
C ILE A 84 0.65 26.45 7.31
N PRO A 85 0.53 27.33 6.29
CA PRO A 85 0.43 28.77 6.50
C PRO A 85 -0.77 29.21 7.35
N GLN A 86 -1.85 28.41 7.38
CA GLN A 86 -3.09 28.70 8.11
C GLN A 86 -2.98 28.40 9.62
N ILE A 87 -1.86 27.82 10.07
CA ILE A 87 -1.58 27.49 11.47
C ILE A 87 -0.89 28.66 12.20
N ARG A 88 -0.27 29.58 11.46
CA ARG A 88 0.22 30.86 12.01
C ARG A 88 -0.91 31.88 12.08
#